data_AF-A0A7K3CQM2-F1
#
_entry.id   AF-A0A7K3CQM2-F1
#
_cell.length_a   1.000
_cell.length_b   1.000
_cell.length_c   1.000
_cell.angle_alpha   90.00
_cell.angle_beta   90.00
_cell.angle_gamma   90.00
#
_symmetry.space_group_name_H-M   'P 1'
#
loop_
_entity.id
_entity.type
_entity.pdbx_description
1 polymer ?
#
loop_
_entity_poly.entity_id
_entity_poly.type
_entity_poly.pdbx_seq_one_letter_code
_entity_poly.pdbx_strand_id
1 'polypeptide(L)'
;MTLINGKDFKVADLSLAAFGRKEITLAEHEMPGLMAIRKEFAAAQPLAGARIMGSLHMTVQTAVLIETLVALGAEVRWVSCNIFSTQDHAAAAIAVGP
;
A
#
# COMPACT_ATOMS: atom_id res chain seq x y z
N MET A 1 -6.61 -19.83 -0.96
CA MET A 1 -6.04 -18.57 -1.47
C MET A 1 -6.12 -18.64 -2.98
N THR A 2 -7.00 -17.86 -3.61
CA THR A 2 -7.24 -17.96 -5.07
C THR A 2 -6.15 -17.19 -5.79
N LEU A 3 -5.33 -17.87 -6.59
CA LEU A 3 -4.35 -17.25 -7.47
C LEU A 3 -5.10 -16.69 -8.69
N ILE A 4 -5.05 -15.37 -8.89
CA ILE A 4 -5.48 -14.76 -10.16
C ILE A 4 -4.19 -14.43 -10.93
N ASN A 5 -3.96 -15.08 -12.07
CA ASN A 5 -2.81 -14.87 -12.95
C ASN A 5 -1.42 -14.98 -12.28
N GLY A 6 -1.26 -15.87 -11.29
CA GLY A 6 0.02 -16.07 -10.58
C GLY A 6 0.42 -14.93 -9.63
N LYS A 7 -0.49 -13.98 -9.36
CA LYS A 7 -0.29 -12.91 -8.40
C LYS A 7 -0.98 -13.24 -7.07
N ASP A 8 -0.28 -12.98 -5.97
CA ASP A 8 -0.67 -13.39 -4.62
C ASP A 8 -1.46 -12.30 -3.88
N PHE A 9 -2.72 -12.09 -4.27
CA PHE A 9 -3.63 -11.14 -3.61
C PHE A 9 -5.11 -11.56 -3.72
N LYS A 10 -5.98 -10.96 -2.91
CA LYS A 10 -7.45 -11.02 -3.03
C LYS A 10 -8.06 -9.67 -2.68
N VAL A 11 -8.75 -9.06 -3.65
CA VAL A 11 -9.46 -7.77 -3.52
C VAL A 11 -10.86 -7.88 -4.14
N ALA A 12 -11.74 -6.91 -3.89
CA ALA A 12 -13.11 -6.94 -4.41
C ALA A 12 -13.16 -6.76 -5.94
N ASP A 13 -12.50 -5.72 -6.47
CA ASP A 13 -12.48 -5.41 -7.90
C ASP A 13 -11.17 -4.70 -8.30
N LEU A 14 -10.41 -5.31 -9.22
CA LEU A 14 -9.16 -4.73 -9.73
C LEU A 14 -9.37 -3.53 -10.66
N SER A 15 -10.56 -3.38 -11.25
CA SER A 15 -10.87 -2.26 -12.16
C SER A 15 -10.76 -0.89 -11.46
N LEU A 16 -10.90 -0.88 -10.13
CA LEU A 16 -10.82 0.30 -9.29
C LEU A 16 -9.39 0.83 -9.06
N ALA A 17 -8.36 0.10 -9.48
CA ALA A 17 -6.96 0.46 -9.21
C ALA A 17 -6.58 1.86 -9.74
N ALA A 18 -7.08 2.24 -10.92
CA ALA A 18 -6.82 3.56 -11.50
C ALA A 18 -7.45 4.70 -10.68
N PHE A 19 -8.63 4.46 -10.08
CA PHE A 19 -9.25 5.41 -9.16
C PHE A 19 -8.47 5.48 -7.85
N GLY A 20 -8.11 4.32 -7.28
CA GLY A 20 -7.30 4.28 -6.06
C GLY A 20 -5.94 4.97 -6.21
N ARG A 21 -5.26 4.81 -7.35
CA ARG A 21 -4.01 5.53 -7.63
C ARG A 21 -4.19 7.05 -7.61
N LYS A 22 -5.28 7.56 -8.21
CA LYS A 22 -5.58 9.00 -8.17
C LYS A 22 -5.76 9.48 -6.74
N GLU A 23 -6.52 8.77 -5.92
CA GLU A 23 -6.72 9.16 -4.52
C GLU A 23 -5.46 9.03 -3.66
N ILE A 24 -4.62 8.01 -3.91
CA ILE A 24 -3.30 7.88 -3.27
C ILE A 24 -2.43 9.09 -3.60
N THR A 25 -2.35 9.51 -4.86
CA THR A 25 -1.58 10.70 -5.26
C THR A 25 -2.12 11.97 -4.57
N LEU A 26 -3.44 12.13 -4.43
CA LEU A 26 -4.00 13.23 -3.65
C LEU A 26 -3.62 13.12 -2.16
N ALA A 27 -3.68 11.92 -1.58
CA ALA A 27 -3.34 11.71 -0.18
C ALA A 27 -1.86 11.96 0.13
N GLU A 28 -0.94 11.71 -0.80
CA GLU A 28 0.48 12.04 -0.63
C GLU A 28 0.69 13.55 -0.36
N HIS A 29 -0.11 14.44 -0.97
CA HIS A 29 -0.06 15.87 -0.69
C HIS A 29 -0.51 16.22 0.74
N GLU A 30 -1.43 15.45 1.31
CA GLU A 30 -1.96 15.63 2.67
C GLU A 30 -1.19 14.84 3.73
N MET A 31 -0.13 14.10 3.34
CA MET A 31 0.70 13.29 4.23
C MET A 31 2.18 13.70 4.19
N PRO A 32 2.50 14.99 4.46
CA PRO A 32 3.86 15.51 4.31
C PRO A 32 4.90 14.80 5.19
N GLY A 33 4.49 14.27 6.35
CA GLY A 33 5.37 13.50 7.23
C GLY A 33 5.89 12.21 6.57
N LEU A 34 5.01 11.42 5.95
CA LEU A 34 5.43 10.21 5.23
C LEU A 34 6.26 10.54 4.00
N MET A 35 5.91 11.61 3.28
CA MET A 35 6.66 12.02 2.09
C MET A 35 8.06 12.52 2.44
N ALA A 36 8.21 13.23 3.57
CA ALA A 36 9.51 13.63 4.10
C ALA A 36 10.36 12.41 4.50
N ILE A 37 9.79 11.45 5.23
CA ILE A 37 10.46 10.19 5.59
C ILE A 37 10.92 9.43 4.35
N ARG A 38 10.05 9.29 3.34
CA ARG A 38 10.40 8.65 2.08
C ARG A 38 11.58 9.35 1.41
N LYS A 39 11.53 10.69 1.30
CA LYS A 39 12.61 11.49 0.70
C LYS A 39 13.93 11.36 1.45
N GLU A 40 13.90 11.38 2.78
CA GLU A 40 15.08 11.33 3.64
C GLU A 40 15.76 9.95 3.61
N PHE A 41 14.99 8.87 3.69
CA PHE A 41 15.53 7.54 3.94
C PHE A 41 15.53 6.60 2.73
N ALA A 42 14.93 6.97 1.59
CA ALA A 42 14.89 6.09 0.41
C ALA A 42 16.30 5.70 -0.08
N ALA A 43 17.29 6.59 -0.04
CA ALA A 43 18.65 6.20 -0.48
C ALA A 43 19.34 5.25 0.52
N ALA A 44 19.05 5.36 1.81
CA ALA A 44 19.66 4.56 2.86
C ALA A 44 19.05 3.14 2.95
N GLN A 45 17.86 2.92 2.38
CA GLN A 45 17.13 1.65 2.42
C GLN A 45 17.13 0.98 3.81
N PRO A 46 16.71 1.70 4.88
CA PRO A 46 16.87 1.19 6.25
C PRO A 46 16.01 -0.04 6.55
N LEU A 47 15.02 -0.35 5.72
CA LEU A 47 14.17 -1.53 5.85
C LEU A 47 14.55 -2.64 4.87
N ALA A 48 15.70 -2.54 4.18
CA ALA A 48 16.18 -3.61 3.30
C ALA A 48 16.25 -4.96 4.03
N GLY A 49 15.59 -5.97 3.47
CA GLY A 49 15.50 -7.32 4.05
C GLY A 49 14.43 -7.48 5.14
N ALA A 50 13.75 -6.41 5.54
CA ALA A 50 12.61 -6.50 6.44
C ALA A 50 11.40 -7.11 5.71
N ARG A 51 10.72 -8.03 6.38
CA ARG A 51 9.48 -8.67 5.90
C ARG A 51 8.33 -8.32 6.84
N ILE A 52 7.51 -7.36 6.45
CA ILE A 52 6.50 -6.74 7.30
C ILE A 52 5.12 -7.33 6.98
N MET A 53 4.46 -7.86 8.01
CA MET A 53 3.07 -8.33 7.96
C MET A 53 2.16 -7.30 8.62
N GLY A 54 1.42 -6.53 7.81
CA GLY A 54 0.51 -5.51 8.32
C GLY A 54 -0.92 -6.02 8.51
N SER A 55 -1.52 -5.68 9.65
CA SER A 55 -2.95 -5.85 9.93
C SER A 55 -3.51 -4.51 10.41
N LEU A 56 -3.94 -3.69 9.46
CA LEU A 56 -4.43 -2.33 9.67
C LEU A 56 -5.48 -2.02 8.60
N HIS A 57 -6.46 -1.16 8.88
CA HIS A 57 -7.48 -0.76 7.91
C HIS A 57 -6.88 -0.48 6.54
N MET A 58 -7.38 -1.16 5.50
CA MET A 58 -6.86 -1.02 4.14
C MET A 58 -7.53 0.19 3.46
N THR A 59 -7.05 1.38 3.82
CA THR A 59 -7.52 2.67 3.29
C THR A 59 -6.49 3.31 2.34
N VAL A 60 -6.86 4.41 1.69
CA VAL A 60 -5.94 5.24 0.89
C VAL A 60 -4.72 5.70 1.71
N GLN A 61 -4.90 6.10 2.97
CA GLN A 61 -3.80 6.53 3.84
C GLN A 61 -2.86 5.38 4.17
N THR A 62 -3.41 4.19 4.43
CA THR A 62 -2.61 2.98 4.64
C THR A 62 -1.85 2.59 3.37
N ALA A 63 -2.40 2.82 2.17
CA ALA A 63 -1.66 2.60 0.93
C ALA A 63 -0.41 3.50 0.84
N VAL A 64 -0.49 4.78 1.22
CA VAL A 64 0.68 5.68 1.30
C VAL A 64 1.72 5.16 2.30
N LEU A 65 1.28 4.64 3.45
CA LEU A 65 2.17 3.98 4.43
C LEU A 65 2.86 2.75 3.84
N ILE A 66 2.09 1.84 3.22
CA ILE A 66 2.61 0.61 2.60
C ILE A 66 3.68 0.97 1.57
N GLU A 67 3.38 1.88 0.65
CA GLU A 67 4.34 2.27 -0.38
C GLU A 67 5.53 3.03 0.21
N THR A 68 5.39 3.68 1.37
CA THR A 68 6.52 4.28 2.08
C THR A 68 7.45 3.20 2.61
N LEU A 69 6.91 2.17 3.28
CA LEU A 69 7.70 1.04 3.77
C LEU A 69 8.44 0.32 2.63
N VAL A 70 7.76 0.10 1.50
CA VAL A 70 8.37 -0.49 0.29
C VAL A 70 9.47 0.41 -0.27
N ALA A 71 9.22 1.73 -0.37
CA ALA A 71 10.24 2.68 -0.83
C ALA A 71 11.48 2.73 0.07
N LEU A 72 11.36 2.33 1.35
CA LEU A 72 12.48 2.20 2.29
C LEU A 72 13.14 0.81 2.29
N GLY A 73 12.72 -0.10 1.42
CA GLY A 73 13.35 -1.40 1.17
C GLY A 73 12.64 -2.62 1.77
N ALA A 74 11.47 -2.45 2.39
CA ALA A 74 10.73 -3.56 2.99
C ALA A 74 9.97 -4.40 1.94
N GLU A 75 9.89 -5.70 2.19
CA GLU A 75 8.86 -6.57 1.61
C GLU A 75 7.63 -6.55 2.51
N VAL A 76 6.43 -6.42 1.92
CA VAL A 76 5.19 -6.25 2.68
C VAL A 76 4.12 -7.26 2.27
N ARG A 77 3.34 -7.73 3.25
CA ARG A 77 2.03 -8.34 3.04
C ARG A 77 1.03 -7.68 3.96
N TRP A 78 -0.19 -7.48 3.48
CA TRP A 78 -1.17 -6.68 4.21
C TRP A 78 -2.55 -7.33 4.24
N VAL A 79 -3.24 -7.14 5.37
CA VAL A 79 -4.65 -7.45 5.56
C VAL A 79 -5.33 -6.30 6.29
N SER A 80 -6.64 -6.14 6.09
CA SER A 80 -7.43 -5.23 6.91
C SER A 80 -7.76 -5.85 8.26
N CYS A 81 -7.67 -5.07 9.34
CA CYS A 81 -8.02 -5.52 10.70
C CYS A 81 -9.52 -5.37 11.03
N ASN A 82 -10.33 -4.82 10.12
CA ASN A 82 -11.78 -4.73 10.28
C ASN A 82 -12.51 -4.95 8.95
N ILE A 83 -13.54 -5.81 9.00
CA ILE A 83 -14.27 -6.33 7.83
C ILE A 83 -14.99 -5.26 6.98
N PHE A 84 -15.25 -4.06 7.52
CA PHE A 84 -15.95 -2.98 6.81
C PHE A 84 -15.06 -1.76 6.52
N SER A 85 -13.81 -1.78 6.98
CA SER A 85 -12.91 -0.63 6.89
C SER A 85 -12.10 -0.55 5.60
N THR A 86 -12.14 -1.61 4.78
CA THR A 86 -11.40 -1.66 3.52
C THR A 86 -12.03 -0.69 2.52
N GLN A 87 -11.22 0.17 1.95
CA GLN A 87 -11.55 0.95 0.77
C GLN A 87 -11.08 0.16 -0.46
N ASP A 88 -12.02 -0.38 -1.23
CA ASP A 88 -11.71 -1.36 -2.28
C ASP A 88 -10.80 -0.79 -3.38
N HIS A 89 -10.93 0.49 -3.72
CA HIS A 89 -10.05 1.15 -4.69
C HIS A 89 -8.60 1.24 -4.18
N ALA A 90 -8.38 1.49 -2.88
CA ALA A 90 -7.05 1.51 -2.29
C ALA A 90 -6.43 0.10 -2.26
N ALA A 91 -7.23 -0.90 -1.90
CA ALA A 91 -6.81 -2.31 -1.95
C ALA A 91 -6.44 -2.74 -3.38
N ALA A 92 -7.26 -2.37 -4.37
CA ALA A 92 -7.00 -2.65 -5.78
C ALA A 92 -5.71 -1.98 -6.28
N ALA A 93 -5.47 -0.71 -5.91
CA ALA A 93 -4.25 0.00 -6.27
C ALA A 93 -3.00 -0.66 -5.68
N ILE A 94 -3.03 -1.08 -4.41
CA ILE A 94 -1.92 -1.81 -3.79
C ILE A 94 -1.69 -3.19 -4.43
N ALA A 95 -2.76 -3.89 -4.82
CA ALA A 95 -2.66 -5.19 -5.47
C ALA A 95 -2.05 -5.11 -6.89
N VAL A 96 -2.35 -4.05 -7.64
CA VAL A 96 -1.76 -3.80 -8.98
C VAL A 96 -0.33 -3.29 -8.86
N GLY A 97 -0.04 -2.48 -7.84
CA GLY A 97 1.23 -1.77 -7.66
C GLY A 97 1.21 -0.34 -8.25
N PRO A 98 2.25 0.46 -7.98
CA PRO A 98 2.50 1.72 -8.66
C PRO A 98 2.80 1.56 -10.15
#